data_AF-A0A1C5FJD7-F1
#
_entry.id   AF-A0A1C5FJD7-F1
#
_cell.length_a   1.000
_cell.length_b   1.000
_cell.length_c   1.000
_cell.angle_alpha   90.00
_cell.angle_beta   90.00
_cell.angle_gamma   90.00
#
_symmetry.space_group_name_H-M   'P 1'
#
loop_
_entity.id
_entity.type
_entity.pdbx_description
1 polymer ?
#
loop_
_entity_poly.entity_id
_entity_poly.type
_entity_poly.pdbx_seq_one_letter_code
_entity_poly.pdbx_strand_id
1 'polypeptide(L)'
;MRSRIWKHIIPLIGDVALRDFDASTLRTFKAELLPRVEESTAEVIWRHLKTIFGSAVDDWRLLKNPCTVNRSVKAPKPSEKKAKAWSRSTVEAVRSSLQERYRFSVDLGLGLGLRQGEAFGLDERDFDFSSQVVHVRRQLRWDSKGRPYFCLPKRGKTRDVPLPPELALRAQEHFQRFPSVKCTLPWRNPDFPASALEARQRKPITVRLVLSTSQGNRIYYRTWNERTWQPALAAAGVIRIAGEKLQQYSGRIRRYPVFETSREDMFHVLRHTYASVQLEAGESVVSVATWLGHSTPKITLDRYAHFMPGAGKRGLAAMDSWLAQDQERKVPEMSLAALLTSPSVVGSQLKRMIGSAEHLNVKYKETARGGLAVNIIEC
;
A
#
# COMPACT_ATOMS: atom_id res chain seq x y z
N MET A 1 -15.75 15.19 -5.50
CA MET A 1 -17.07 15.45 -4.90
C MET A 1 -18.07 15.89 -5.95
N ARG A 2 -17.96 17.10 -6.55
CA ARG A 2 -18.89 17.64 -7.57
C ARG A 2 -19.34 16.61 -8.61
N SER A 3 -18.43 16.05 -9.41
CA SER A 3 -18.80 15.07 -10.46
C SER A 3 -19.68 13.91 -9.98
N ARG A 4 -19.45 13.38 -8.77
CA ARG A 4 -20.26 12.27 -8.22
C ARG A 4 -21.65 12.71 -7.79
N ILE A 5 -21.76 13.90 -7.22
CA ILE A 5 -23.05 14.50 -6.82
C ILE A 5 -23.91 14.69 -8.07
N TRP A 6 -23.38 15.36 -9.08
CA TRP A 6 -24.11 15.72 -10.30
C TRP A 6 -24.44 14.51 -11.19
N LYS A 7 -23.61 13.46 -11.17
CA LYS A 7 -23.85 12.26 -12.00
C LYS A 7 -24.71 11.19 -11.34
N HIS A 8 -24.73 11.12 -10.01
CA HIS A 8 -25.34 9.98 -9.30
C HIS A 8 -26.31 10.38 -8.19
N ILE A 9 -26.08 11.48 -7.47
CA ILE A 9 -26.99 11.88 -6.39
C ILE A 9 -28.17 12.65 -6.96
N ILE A 10 -27.91 13.76 -7.66
CA ILE A 10 -28.95 14.63 -8.21
C ILE A 10 -29.88 13.87 -9.18
N PRO A 11 -29.38 13.05 -10.13
CA PRO A 11 -30.28 12.37 -11.06
C PRO A 11 -31.13 11.24 -10.46
N LEU A 12 -30.86 10.82 -9.23
CA LEU A 12 -31.60 9.72 -8.58
C LEU A 12 -32.57 10.25 -7.51
N ILE A 13 -32.15 11.26 -6.75
CA ILE A 13 -32.88 11.75 -5.59
C ILE A 13 -32.90 13.28 -5.48
N GLY A 14 -32.54 13.99 -6.55
CA GLY A 14 -32.48 15.46 -6.56
C GLY A 14 -33.84 16.14 -6.45
N ASP A 15 -34.90 15.49 -6.94
CA ASP A 15 -36.26 16.02 -6.93
C ASP A 15 -37.03 15.67 -5.65
N VAL A 16 -36.45 14.84 -4.76
CA VAL A 16 -37.06 14.49 -3.48
C VAL A 16 -36.83 15.61 -2.48
N ALA A 17 -37.90 16.11 -1.87
CA ALA A 17 -37.77 17.14 -0.84
C ALA A 17 -37.01 16.59 0.37
N LEU A 18 -36.17 17.43 1.00
CA LEU A 18 -35.32 16.99 2.13
C LEU A 18 -36.11 16.33 3.27
N ARG A 19 -37.32 16.82 3.55
CA ARG A 19 -38.22 16.28 4.58
C ARG A 19 -38.75 14.87 4.30
N ASP A 20 -38.76 14.46 3.04
CA ASP A 20 -39.35 13.19 2.57
C ASP A 20 -38.29 12.06 2.48
N PHE A 21 -37.08 12.30 2.99
CA PHE A 21 -36.03 11.28 3.07
C PHE A 21 -36.25 10.35 4.28
N ASP A 22 -36.96 9.26 4.03
CA ASP A 22 -37.16 8.16 4.96
C ASP A 22 -36.24 6.96 4.67
N ALA A 23 -36.44 5.85 5.40
CA ALA A 23 -35.69 4.61 5.16
C ALA A 23 -36.01 4.00 3.79
N SER A 24 -37.20 4.21 3.25
CA SER A 24 -37.67 3.66 1.99
C SER A 24 -36.95 4.34 0.81
N THR A 25 -36.93 5.66 0.77
CA THR A 25 -36.21 6.47 -0.23
C THR A 25 -34.71 6.13 -0.23
N LEU A 26 -34.10 5.96 0.96
CA LEU A 26 -32.69 5.57 1.06
C LEU A 26 -32.41 4.15 0.52
N ARG A 27 -33.35 3.21 0.66
CA ARG A 27 -33.24 1.86 0.06
C ARG A 27 -33.37 1.92 -1.45
N THR A 28 -34.34 2.67 -1.96
CA THR A 28 -34.54 2.89 -3.41
C THR A 28 -33.30 3.51 -4.02
N PHE A 29 -32.78 4.59 -3.43
CA PHE A 29 -31.53 5.21 -3.87
C PHE A 29 -30.37 4.22 -3.93
N LYS A 30 -30.21 3.38 -2.89
CA LYS A 30 -29.17 2.36 -2.87
C LYS A 30 -29.35 1.33 -3.99
N ALA A 31 -30.58 0.85 -4.19
CA ALA A 31 -30.92 -0.13 -5.21
C ALA A 31 -30.66 0.39 -6.64
N GLU A 32 -30.92 1.68 -6.89
CA GLU A 32 -30.67 2.31 -8.18
C GLU A 32 -29.20 2.72 -8.39
N LEU A 33 -28.47 2.95 -7.31
CA LEU A 33 -27.05 3.32 -7.37
C LEU A 33 -26.15 2.12 -7.71
N LEU A 34 -26.40 0.95 -7.12
CA LEU A 34 -25.53 -0.23 -7.25
C LEU A 34 -25.36 -0.72 -8.70
N PRO A 35 -26.39 -0.71 -9.58
CA PRO A 35 -26.22 -1.06 -10.99
C PRO A 35 -25.39 -0.04 -11.78
N ARG A 36 -25.29 1.22 -11.32
CA ARG A 36 -24.63 2.31 -12.06
C ARG A 36 -23.13 2.40 -11.80
N VAL A 37 -22.67 1.90 -10.66
CA VAL A 37 -21.28 2.05 -10.22
C VAL A 37 -20.81 0.85 -9.41
N GLU A 38 -19.51 0.61 -9.41
CA GLU A 38 -18.89 -0.39 -8.54
C GLU A 38 -19.11 -0.04 -7.05
N GLU A 39 -19.22 -1.06 -6.19
CA GLU A 39 -19.54 -0.93 -4.77
C GLU A 39 -18.65 0.05 -4.00
N SER A 40 -17.35 0.10 -4.28
CA SER A 40 -16.45 1.05 -3.63
C SER A 40 -16.76 2.50 -4.02
N THR A 41 -17.23 2.71 -5.26
CA THR A 41 -17.69 4.01 -5.72
C THR A 41 -19.05 4.36 -5.11
N ALA A 42 -19.95 3.38 -4.98
CA ALA A 42 -21.25 3.55 -4.30
C ALA A 42 -21.07 3.95 -2.82
N GLU A 43 -20.13 3.33 -2.11
CA GLU A 43 -19.79 3.68 -0.73
C GLU A 43 -19.32 5.14 -0.60
N VAL A 44 -18.45 5.59 -1.52
CA VAL A 44 -17.98 6.99 -1.53
C VAL A 44 -19.12 7.96 -1.82
N ILE A 45 -20.04 7.60 -2.71
CA ILE A 45 -21.24 8.39 -3.00
C ILE A 45 -22.14 8.46 -1.78
N TRP A 46 -22.37 7.34 -1.10
CA TRP A 46 -23.12 7.28 0.15
C TRP A 46 -22.50 8.17 1.24
N ARG A 47 -21.16 8.18 1.36
CA ARG A 47 -20.45 9.07 2.30
C ARG A 47 -20.65 10.54 1.96
N HIS A 48 -20.65 10.89 0.67
CA HIS A 48 -20.99 12.25 0.24
C HIS A 48 -22.43 12.60 0.60
N LEU A 49 -23.39 11.71 0.37
CA LEU A 49 -24.79 11.90 0.76
C LEU A 49 -24.94 12.12 2.27
N LYS A 50 -24.29 11.27 3.08
CA LYS A 50 -24.28 11.43 4.54
C LYS A 50 -23.71 12.79 4.96
N THR A 51 -22.67 13.28 4.29
CA THR A 51 -22.07 14.59 4.57
C THR A 51 -23.02 15.73 4.19
N ILE A 52 -23.69 15.63 3.03
CA ILE A 52 -24.69 16.61 2.57
C ILE A 52 -25.83 16.74 3.59
N PHE A 53 -26.39 15.62 4.04
CA PHE A 53 -27.41 15.64 5.09
C PHE A 53 -26.88 16.12 6.44
N GLY A 54 -25.60 15.90 6.74
CA GLY A 54 -24.94 16.47 7.92
C GLY A 54 -24.96 17.99 7.87
N SER A 55 -24.49 18.58 6.79
CA SER A 55 -24.54 20.04 6.60
C SER A 55 -25.97 20.60 6.61
N ALA A 56 -26.95 19.86 6.06
CA ALA A 56 -28.35 20.27 6.13
C ALA A 56 -28.90 20.27 7.57
N VAL A 57 -28.39 19.41 8.45
CA VAL A 57 -28.72 19.43 9.89
C VAL A 57 -28.04 20.60 10.58
N ASP A 58 -26.77 20.86 10.28
CA ASP A 58 -26.02 22.00 10.82
C ASP A 58 -26.70 23.34 10.46
N ASP A 59 -27.28 23.42 9.25
CA ASP A 59 -28.05 24.57 8.76
C ASP A 59 -29.54 24.55 9.18
N TRP A 60 -29.95 23.65 10.08
CA TRP A 60 -31.34 23.49 10.55
C TRP A 60 -32.39 23.23 9.45
N ARG A 61 -31.98 22.79 8.26
CA ARG A 61 -32.87 22.36 7.17
C ARG A 61 -33.45 20.97 7.42
N LEU A 62 -32.75 20.17 8.22
CA LEU A 62 -33.18 18.88 8.71
C LEU A 62 -32.98 18.79 10.21
N LEU A 63 -33.91 18.14 10.92
CA LEU A 63 -33.75 17.93 12.36
C LEU A 63 -32.69 16.86 12.67
N LYS A 64 -32.61 15.82 11.83
CA LYS A 64 -31.68 14.70 12.00
C LYS A 64 -31.23 14.19 10.63
N ASN A 65 -30.04 13.61 10.60
CA ASN A 65 -29.47 13.05 9.37
C ASN A 65 -30.13 11.70 9.04
N PRO A 66 -30.86 11.56 7.91
CA PRO A 66 -31.57 10.33 7.56
C PRO A 66 -30.66 9.11 7.44
N CYS A 67 -29.43 9.29 6.92
CA CYS A 67 -28.43 8.22 6.80
C CYS A 67 -27.88 7.73 8.15
N THR A 68 -28.16 8.45 9.25
CA THR A 68 -27.70 8.10 10.61
C THR A 68 -28.84 7.58 11.48
N VAL A 69 -30.04 8.16 11.35
CA VAL A 69 -31.23 7.73 12.10
C VAL A 69 -31.76 6.39 11.58
N ASN A 70 -31.81 6.20 10.27
CA ASN A 70 -32.36 5.00 9.64
C ASN A 70 -31.33 3.85 9.64
N ARG A 71 -31.02 3.29 10.82
CA ARG A 71 -30.01 2.24 11.03
C ARG A 71 -30.25 0.95 10.24
N SER A 72 -31.49 0.73 9.80
CA SER A 72 -31.88 -0.40 8.94
C SER A 72 -31.26 -0.30 7.54
N VAL A 73 -30.92 0.91 7.06
CA VAL A 73 -30.31 1.11 5.74
C VAL A 73 -28.81 1.33 5.88
N LYS A 74 -28.05 0.25 5.70
CA LYS A 74 -26.59 0.29 5.76
C LYS A 74 -26.00 0.78 4.45
N ALA A 75 -24.92 1.57 4.56
CA ALA A 75 -24.09 1.96 3.42
C ALA A 75 -23.66 0.73 2.60
N PRO A 76 -23.47 0.87 1.28
CA PRO A 76 -22.81 -0.16 0.47
C PRO A 76 -21.48 -0.54 1.11
N LYS A 77 -21.24 -1.85 1.27
CA LYS A 77 -19.93 -2.33 1.70
C LYS A 77 -18.99 -2.26 0.48
N PRO A 78 -17.80 -1.67 0.61
CA PRO A 78 -16.83 -1.74 -0.46
C PRO A 78 -16.33 -3.19 -0.57
N SER A 79 -16.15 -3.67 -1.79
CA SER A 79 -15.47 -4.95 -2.02
C SER A 79 -14.02 -4.88 -1.54
N GLU A 80 -13.58 -5.92 -0.84
CA GLU A 80 -12.20 -6.03 -0.36
C GLU A 80 -11.27 -6.44 -1.51
N LYS A 81 -10.76 -5.44 -2.25
CA LYS A 81 -9.71 -5.68 -3.23
C LYS A 81 -8.34 -5.60 -2.54
N LYS A 82 -7.68 -6.75 -2.40
CA LYS A 82 -6.31 -6.85 -1.88
C LYS A 82 -5.35 -6.19 -2.86
N ALA A 83 -4.31 -5.52 -2.36
CA ALA A 83 -3.28 -4.96 -3.23
C ALA A 83 -2.59 -6.08 -4.02
N LYS A 84 -2.41 -5.86 -5.32
CA LYS A 84 -1.59 -6.70 -6.19
C LYS A 84 -0.16 -6.19 -6.19
N ALA A 85 0.80 -7.09 -6.00
CA ALA A 85 2.22 -6.83 -6.21
C ALA A 85 2.68 -7.56 -7.47
N TRP A 86 3.57 -6.95 -8.23
CA TRP A 86 4.17 -7.58 -9.40
C TRP A 86 5.41 -8.37 -9.03
N SER A 87 5.65 -9.47 -9.76
CA SER A 87 6.92 -10.18 -9.69
C SER A 87 8.05 -9.34 -10.30
N ARG A 88 9.29 -9.69 -9.95
CA ARG A 88 10.49 -9.06 -10.53
C ARG A 88 10.51 -9.15 -12.06
N SER A 89 10.15 -10.31 -12.62
CA SER A 89 10.13 -10.51 -14.08
C SER A 89 9.09 -9.64 -14.76
N THR A 90 7.90 -9.47 -14.17
CA THR A 90 6.87 -8.56 -14.70
C THR A 90 7.34 -7.12 -14.67
N VAL A 91 7.94 -6.67 -13.57
CA VAL A 91 8.47 -5.30 -13.45
C VAL A 91 9.53 -5.04 -14.52
N GLU A 92 10.45 -5.98 -14.73
CA GLU A 92 11.51 -5.83 -15.73
C GLU A 92 10.93 -5.84 -17.16
N ALA A 93 9.96 -6.70 -17.46
CA ALA A 93 9.30 -6.74 -18.77
C ALA A 93 8.56 -5.43 -19.08
N VAL A 94 7.87 -4.83 -18.10
CA VAL A 94 7.22 -3.53 -18.26
C VAL A 94 8.27 -2.43 -18.44
N ARG A 95 9.34 -2.45 -17.63
CA ARG A 95 10.43 -1.47 -17.71
C ARG A 95 11.13 -1.52 -19.07
N SER A 96 11.46 -2.70 -19.58
CA SER A 96 12.15 -2.86 -20.87
C SER A 96 11.28 -2.43 -22.06
N SER A 97 9.96 -2.61 -21.95
CA SER A 97 8.97 -2.19 -22.95
C SER A 97 8.74 -0.67 -23.01
N LEU A 98 9.22 0.09 -22.02
CA LEU A 98 9.18 1.54 -22.05
C LEU A 98 10.36 2.11 -22.87
N GLN A 99 10.10 3.24 -23.53
CA GLN A 99 11.17 4.07 -24.09
C GLN A 99 12.21 4.40 -23.01
N GLU A 100 13.49 4.43 -23.36
CA GLU A 100 14.62 4.58 -22.44
C GLU A 100 14.40 5.71 -21.41
N ARG A 101 13.95 6.89 -21.89
CA ARG A 101 13.62 8.07 -21.08
C ARG A 101 12.59 7.82 -19.97
N TYR A 102 11.65 6.91 -20.17
CA TYR A 102 10.57 6.65 -19.22
C TYR A 102 10.83 5.43 -18.33
N ARG A 103 11.91 4.66 -18.58
CA ARG A 103 12.26 3.50 -17.74
C ARG A 103 12.48 3.89 -16.28
N PHE A 104 13.10 5.04 -16.06
CA PHE A 104 13.34 5.57 -14.72
C PHE A 104 12.06 5.87 -13.93
N SER A 105 10.91 6.06 -14.60
CA SER A 105 9.63 6.17 -13.90
C SER A 105 9.22 4.91 -13.16
N VAL A 106 9.58 3.73 -13.69
CA VAL A 106 9.37 2.44 -13.02
C VAL A 106 10.30 2.32 -11.83
N ASP A 107 11.57 2.69 -12.01
CA ASP A 107 12.58 2.67 -10.95
C ASP A 107 12.17 3.56 -9.76
N LEU A 108 11.63 4.75 -10.01
CA LEU A 108 11.09 5.63 -8.97
C LEU A 108 9.85 5.07 -8.28
N GLY A 109 8.93 4.47 -9.04
CA GLY A 109 7.72 3.87 -8.46
C GLY A 109 8.05 2.67 -7.58
N LEU A 110 8.95 1.81 -8.05
CA LEU A 110 9.36 0.58 -7.39
C LEU A 110 10.31 0.82 -6.22
N GLY A 111 11.30 1.69 -6.37
CA GLY A 111 12.37 1.87 -5.38
C GLY A 111 12.02 2.86 -4.26
N LEU A 112 11.07 3.76 -4.48
CA LEU A 112 10.69 4.80 -3.51
C LEU A 112 9.20 4.79 -3.14
N GLY A 113 8.41 3.89 -3.73
CA GLY A 113 6.97 3.78 -3.47
C GLY A 113 6.17 5.04 -3.83
N LEU A 114 6.60 5.81 -4.83
CA LEU A 114 5.98 7.09 -5.17
C LEU A 114 4.60 6.94 -5.81
N ARG A 115 3.72 7.90 -5.54
CA ARG A 115 2.52 8.09 -6.38
C ARG A 115 2.94 8.66 -7.74
N GLN A 116 2.18 8.38 -8.80
CA GLN A 116 2.47 8.88 -10.15
C GLN A 116 2.72 10.41 -10.18
N GLY A 117 1.87 11.19 -9.52
CA GLY A 117 2.05 12.64 -9.43
C GLY A 117 3.29 13.06 -8.63
N GLU A 118 3.73 12.26 -7.65
CA GLU A 118 4.98 12.50 -6.90
C GLU A 118 6.18 12.25 -7.81
N ALA A 119 6.20 11.12 -8.53
CA ALA A 119 7.26 10.80 -9.49
C ALA A 119 7.38 11.86 -10.60
N PHE A 120 6.26 12.31 -11.17
CA PHE A 120 6.27 13.36 -12.20
C PHE A 120 6.53 14.77 -11.66
N GLY A 121 6.47 14.96 -10.35
CA GLY A 121 6.72 16.25 -9.70
C GLY A 121 8.12 16.38 -9.10
N LEU A 122 8.94 15.34 -9.20
CA LEU A 122 10.21 15.26 -8.49
C LEU A 122 11.28 16.15 -9.13
N ASP A 123 12.04 16.86 -8.29
CA ASP A 123 13.16 17.70 -8.70
C ASP A 123 14.47 16.92 -8.62
N GLU A 124 15.41 17.23 -9.50
CA GLU A 124 16.78 16.71 -9.39
C GLU A 124 17.39 17.00 -8.00
N ARG A 125 17.10 18.17 -7.42
CA ARG A 125 17.56 18.57 -6.08
C ARG A 125 16.80 17.90 -4.92
N ASP A 126 15.83 17.04 -5.21
CA ASP A 126 15.17 16.22 -4.19
C ASP A 126 16.00 14.99 -3.84
N PHE A 127 17.01 14.62 -4.64
CA PHE A 127 17.93 13.53 -4.33
C PHE A 127 19.11 14.04 -3.49
N ASP A 128 19.12 13.66 -2.22
CA ASP A 128 20.29 13.80 -1.37
C ASP A 128 21.10 12.50 -1.42
N PHE A 129 22.10 12.49 -2.31
CA PHE A 129 23.00 11.36 -2.49
C PHE A 129 23.93 11.15 -1.28
N SER A 130 24.20 12.20 -0.50
CA SER A 130 25.08 12.13 0.66
C SER A 130 24.38 11.45 1.85
N SER A 131 23.14 11.85 2.13
CA SER A 131 22.32 11.26 3.18
C SER A 131 21.56 10.01 2.73
N GLN A 132 21.69 9.61 1.45
CA GLN A 132 20.95 8.51 0.83
C GLN A 132 19.43 8.64 1.04
N VAL A 133 18.88 9.82 0.73
CA VAL A 133 17.46 10.13 0.90
C VAL A 133 16.90 10.84 -0.32
N VAL A 134 15.63 10.55 -0.66
CA VAL A 134 14.83 11.37 -1.58
C VAL A 134 13.75 12.13 -0.82
N HIS A 135 13.76 13.44 -0.96
CA HIS A 135 12.78 14.33 -0.34
C HIS A 135 11.52 14.47 -1.22
N VAL A 136 10.43 13.83 -0.81
CA VAL A 136 9.15 13.91 -1.53
C VAL A 136 8.41 15.17 -1.07
N ARG A 137 8.70 16.27 -1.75
CA ARG A 137 8.21 17.61 -1.38
C ARG A 137 6.93 18.04 -2.11
N ARG A 138 6.65 17.43 -3.27
CA ARG A 138 5.60 17.94 -4.17
C ARG A 138 4.99 16.87 -5.08
N GLN A 139 3.88 17.22 -5.72
CA GLN A 139 3.21 16.45 -6.76
C GLN A 139 2.86 17.35 -7.93
N LEU A 140 3.00 16.82 -9.14
CA LEU A 140 2.42 17.41 -10.34
C LEU A 140 0.97 16.96 -10.50
N ARG A 141 0.05 17.93 -10.58
CA ARG A 141 -1.41 17.71 -10.63
C ARG A 141 -2.04 18.56 -11.72
N TRP A 142 -3.27 18.20 -12.08
CA TRP A 142 -4.09 18.90 -13.06
C TRP A 142 -5.46 19.21 -12.46
N ASP A 143 -6.01 20.36 -12.83
CA ASP A 143 -7.37 20.72 -12.47
C ASP A 143 -8.39 20.08 -13.44
N SER A 144 -9.67 20.39 -13.26
CA SER A 144 -10.73 19.89 -14.14
C SER A 144 -10.66 20.45 -15.57
N LYS A 145 -9.95 21.56 -15.79
CA LYS A 145 -9.73 22.20 -17.10
C LYS A 145 -8.45 21.71 -17.79
N GLY A 146 -7.71 20.79 -17.18
CA GLY A 146 -6.45 20.28 -17.72
C GLY A 146 -5.24 21.21 -17.50
N ARG A 147 -5.36 22.23 -16.64
CA ARG A 147 -4.24 23.12 -16.30
C ARG A 147 -3.36 22.47 -15.22
N PRO A 148 -2.03 22.44 -15.42
CA PRO A 148 -1.08 21.86 -14.49
C PRO A 148 -0.78 22.79 -13.30
N TYR A 149 -0.51 22.22 -12.14
CA TYR A 149 -0.02 22.93 -10.95
C TYR A 149 0.81 21.99 -10.07
N PHE A 150 1.69 22.55 -9.25
CA PHE A 150 2.36 21.81 -8.18
C PHE A 150 1.56 21.94 -6.88
N CYS A 151 1.56 20.89 -6.07
CA CYS A 151 1.05 20.96 -4.70
C CYS A 151 1.85 20.04 -3.79
N LEU A 152 1.65 20.18 -2.48
CA LEU A 152 2.16 19.20 -1.53
C LEU A 152 1.60 17.80 -1.82
N PRO A 153 2.30 16.75 -1.38
CA PRO A 153 1.75 15.41 -1.38
C PRO A 153 0.42 15.32 -0.66
N LYS A 154 -0.32 14.24 -0.92
CA LYS A 154 -1.65 14.03 -0.34
C LYS A 154 -1.59 14.25 1.18
N ARG A 155 -2.54 15.05 1.70
CA ARG A 155 -2.64 15.52 3.11
C ARG A 155 -1.67 16.65 3.50
N GLY A 156 -0.96 17.23 2.54
CA GLY A 156 -0.18 18.45 2.78
C GLY A 156 1.11 18.24 3.57
N LYS A 157 1.69 17.03 3.52
CA LYS A 157 2.92 16.71 4.25
C LYS A 157 4.03 16.28 3.28
N THR A 158 5.23 16.78 3.53
CA THR A 158 6.46 16.26 2.92
C THR A 158 6.93 15.03 3.67
N ARG A 159 7.77 14.23 3.04
CA ARG A 159 8.36 13.03 3.65
C ARG A 159 9.66 12.69 2.97
N ASP A 160 10.49 11.98 3.70
CA ASP A 160 11.77 11.47 3.23
C ASP A 160 11.67 9.97 3.01
N VAL A 161 12.33 9.48 1.97
CA VAL A 161 12.40 8.06 1.61
C VAL A 161 13.86 7.68 1.50
N PRO A 162 14.29 6.56 2.09
CA PRO A 162 15.61 6.02 1.84
C PRO A 162 15.83 5.81 0.34
N LEU A 163 16.99 6.24 -0.15
CA LEU A 163 17.45 6.08 -1.53
C LEU A 163 18.38 4.86 -1.59
N PRO A 164 17.95 3.73 -2.17
CA PRO A 164 18.83 2.59 -2.35
C PRO A 164 20.05 2.95 -3.23
N PRO A 165 21.25 2.43 -2.94
CA PRO A 165 22.46 2.76 -3.72
C PRO A 165 22.33 2.48 -5.23
N GLU A 166 21.72 1.35 -5.59
CA GLU A 166 21.44 1.00 -6.99
C GLU A 166 20.49 2.00 -7.67
N LEU A 167 19.51 2.54 -6.94
CA LEU A 167 18.63 3.57 -7.47
C LEU A 167 19.36 4.92 -7.59
N ALA A 168 20.28 5.22 -6.67
CA ALA A 168 21.12 6.41 -6.75
C ALA A 168 21.98 6.40 -8.03
N LEU A 169 22.61 5.26 -8.35
CA LEU A 169 23.38 5.10 -9.59
C LEU A 169 22.49 5.31 -10.82
N ARG A 170 21.33 4.64 -10.88
CA ARG A 170 20.36 4.83 -11.98
C ARG A 170 19.86 6.27 -12.10
N ALA A 171 19.72 6.98 -10.99
CA ALA A 171 19.33 8.39 -11.00
C ALA A 171 20.42 9.26 -11.64
N GLN A 172 21.68 9.06 -11.25
CA GLN A 172 22.82 9.80 -11.82
C GLN A 172 22.97 9.53 -13.32
N GLU A 173 22.91 8.26 -13.74
CA GLU A 173 22.92 7.88 -15.16
C GLU A 173 21.77 8.53 -15.93
N HIS A 174 20.56 8.51 -15.35
CA HIS A 174 19.38 9.14 -15.96
C HIS A 174 19.55 10.65 -16.10
N PHE A 175 20.11 11.36 -15.11
CA PHE A 175 20.33 12.80 -15.19
C PHE A 175 21.37 13.19 -16.24
N GLN A 176 22.41 12.38 -16.40
CA GLN A 176 23.41 12.57 -17.44
C GLN A 176 22.82 12.35 -18.84
N ARG A 177 22.06 11.27 -19.02
CA ARG A 177 21.45 10.88 -20.30
C ARG A 177 20.28 11.78 -20.70
N PHE A 178 19.46 12.17 -19.72
CA PHE A 178 18.25 12.95 -19.89
C PHE A 178 18.23 14.12 -18.89
N PRO A 179 18.91 15.23 -19.23
CA PRO A 179 19.01 16.38 -18.35
C PRO A 179 17.65 16.89 -17.86
N SER A 180 17.63 17.33 -16.60
CA SER A 180 16.43 17.81 -15.95
C SER A 180 15.87 19.07 -16.63
N VAL A 181 14.54 19.17 -16.66
CA VAL A 181 13.85 20.26 -17.38
C VAL A 181 13.27 21.26 -16.39
N LYS A 182 13.62 22.54 -16.52
CA LYS A 182 13.00 23.62 -15.75
C LYS A 182 11.52 23.75 -16.11
N CYS A 183 10.65 23.64 -15.11
CA CYS A 183 9.22 23.81 -15.25
C CYS A 183 8.70 24.75 -14.15
N THR A 184 8.13 25.89 -14.55
CA THR A 184 7.52 26.85 -13.65
C THR A 184 6.01 26.67 -13.67
N LEU A 185 5.41 26.37 -12.52
CA LEU A 185 3.96 26.17 -12.41
C LEU A 185 3.38 26.86 -11.17
N PRO A 186 2.09 27.22 -11.19
CA PRO A 186 1.37 27.72 -10.02
C PRO A 186 1.39 26.71 -8.86
N TRP A 187 1.29 27.21 -7.63
CA TRP A 187 1.14 26.39 -6.43
C TRP A 187 -0.34 26.22 -6.04
N ARG A 188 -0.76 24.97 -5.84
CA ARG A 188 -2.10 24.46 -5.45
C ARG A 188 -3.24 24.67 -6.44
N ASN A 189 -3.42 25.90 -6.90
CA ASN A 189 -4.50 26.25 -7.81
C ASN A 189 -3.90 27.02 -9.02
N PRO A 190 -4.27 26.67 -10.26
CA PRO A 190 -3.81 27.36 -11.46
C PRO A 190 -4.65 28.58 -11.86
N ASP A 191 -5.76 28.90 -11.18
CA ASP A 191 -6.54 30.12 -11.44
C ASP A 191 -5.75 31.38 -11.10
N PHE A 192 -6.14 32.52 -11.69
CA PHE A 192 -5.57 33.80 -11.28
C PHE A 192 -5.90 34.08 -9.80
N PRO A 193 -4.96 34.58 -9.00
CA PRO A 193 -5.23 34.94 -7.61
C PRO A 193 -6.23 36.10 -7.57
N ALA A 194 -7.24 36.01 -6.71
CA ALA A 194 -8.26 37.03 -6.52
C ALA A 194 -7.80 38.17 -5.58
N SER A 195 -6.71 37.97 -4.84
CA SER A 195 -6.15 38.97 -3.93
C SER A 195 -4.61 38.96 -3.91
N ALA A 196 -4.00 40.04 -3.42
CA ALA A 196 -2.55 40.13 -3.24
C ALA A 196 -2.01 39.10 -2.24
N LEU A 197 -2.77 38.80 -1.18
CA LEU A 197 -2.42 37.74 -0.22
C LEU A 197 -2.38 36.38 -0.92
N GLU A 198 -3.39 36.09 -1.73
CA GLU A 198 -3.48 34.85 -2.48
C GLU A 198 -2.35 34.72 -3.52
N ALA A 199 -1.98 35.83 -4.18
CA ALA A 199 -0.85 35.87 -5.10
C ALA A 199 0.48 35.53 -4.41
N ARG A 200 0.70 36.05 -3.19
CA ARG A 200 1.88 35.71 -2.38
C ARG A 200 1.90 34.24 -1.96
N GLN A 201 0.76 33.70 -1.50
CA GLN A 201 0.66 32.30 -1.03
C GLN A 201 0.74 31.27 -2.16
N ARG A 202 0.35 31.64 -3.39
CA ARG A 202 0.31 30.75 -4.56
C ARG A 202 1.40 31.05 -5.58
N LYS A 203 2.49 31.70 -5.14
CA LYS A 203 3.61 32.08 -5.99
C LYS A 203 4.08 30.87 -6.83
N PRO A 204 4.17 31.00 -8.16
CA PRO A 204 4.69 29.93 -9.00
C PRO A 204 6.07 29.50 -8.56
N ILE A 205 6.34 28.21 -8.64
CA ILE A 205 7.63 27.62 -8.29
C ILE A 205 8.27 27.00 -9.52
N THR A 206 9.59 27.11 -9.62
CA THR A 206 10.39 26.48 -10.68
C THR A 206 11.04 25.21 -10.15
N VAL A 207 10.79 24.11 -10.87
CA VAL A 207 11.26 22.76 -10.54
C VAL A 207 12.10 22.22 -11.69
N ARG A 208 13.19 21.52 -11.38
CA ARG A 208 14.01 20.79 -12.37
C ARG A 208 13.50 19.36 -12.50
N LEU A 209 12.49 19.15 -13.34
CA LEU A 209 11.81 17.87 -13.48
C LEU A 209 12.76 16.79 -13.99
N VAL A 210 12.87 15.70 -13.22
CA VAL A 210 13.67 14.52 -13.60
C VAL A 210 13.01 13.67 -14.68
N LEU A 211 11.67 13.69 -14.74
CA LEU A 211 10.89 13.05 -15.79
C LEU A 211 10.27 14.11 -16.69
N SER A 212 10.60 14.06 -17.97
CA SER A 212 10.15 14.99 -19.01
C SER A 212 9.78 14.24 -20.29
N THR A 213 9.08 14.90 -21.20
CA THR A 213 8.83 14.40 -22.55
C THR A 213 10.08 14.57 -23.43
N SER A 214 10.12 13.92 -24.58
CA SER A 214 11.18 14.12 -25.59
C SER A 214 11.33 15.58 -26.06
N GLN A 215 10.27 16.37 -25.95
CA GLN A 215 10.26 17.79 -26.31
C GLN A 215 10.68 18.71 -25.14
N GLY A 216 11.20 18.16 -24.04
CA GLY A 216 11.59 18.97 -22.89
C GLY A 216 10.39 19.62 -22.19
N ASN A 217 9.24 18.93 -22.15
CA ASN A 217 8.05 19.40 -21.44
C ASN A 217 7.72 18.48 -20.25
N ARG A 218 6.95 18.99 -19.30
CA ARG A 218 6.33 18.18 -18.25
C ARG A 218 5.48 17.05 -18.84
N ILE A 219 5.44 15.90 -18.17
CA ILE A 219 4.62 14.76 -18.59
C ILE A 219 3.15 15.02 -18.25
N TYR A 220 2.25 14.97 -19.24
CA TYR A 220 0.81 14.94 -18.98
C TYR A 220 0.34 13.52 -18.68
N TYR A 221 -0.18 13.30 -17.47
CA TYR A 221 -0.45 11.95 -16.96
C TYR A 221 -1.40 11.12 -17.84
N ARG A 222 -2.43 11.72 -18.45
CA ARG A 222 -3.37 10.97 -19.30
C ARG A 222 -2.68 10.49 -20.57
N THR A 223 -2.02 11.40 -21.28
CA THR A 223 -1.31 11.06 -22.51
C THR A 223 -0.20 10.05 -22.24
N TRP A 224 0.53 10.16 -21.13
CA TRP A 224 1.53 9.17 -20.75
C TRP A 224 0.92 7.81 -20.42
N ASN A 225 -0.18 7.78 -19.66
CA ASN A 225 -0.87 6.52 -19.36
C ASN A 225 -1.36 5.84 -20.65
N GLU A 226 -2.03 6.59 -21.53
CA GLU A 226 -2.63 6.07 -22.76
C GLU A 226 -1.60 5.69 -23.83
N ARG A 227 -0.53 6.48 -23.99
CA ARG A 227 0.43 6.34 -25.10
C ARG A 227 1.74 5.68 -24.72
N THR A 228 2.01 5.50 -23.44
CA THR A 228 3.32 5.00 -22.97
C THR A 228 3.14 3.85 -21.99
N TRP A 229 2.38 4.06 -20.91
CA TRP A 229 2.20 3.05 -19.87
C TRP A 229 1.40 1.84 -20.36
N GLN A 230 0.18 2.05 -20.85
CA GLN A 230 -0.69 0.95 -21.28
C GLN A 230 -0.08 0.11 -22.41
N PRO A 231 0.52 0.70 -23.47
CA PRO A 231 1.24 -0.08 -24.47
C PRO A 231 2.38 -0.92 -23.86
N ALA A 232 3.14 -0.39 -22.91
CA ALA A 232 4.20 -1.15 -22.25
C ALA A 232 3.67 -2.29 -21.38
N LEU A 233 2.52 -2.10 -20.71
CA LEU A 233 1.84 -3.18 -19.98
C LEU A 233 1.37 -4.29 -20.92
N ALA A 234 0.81 -3.92 -22.07
CA ALA A 234 0.33 -4.89 -23.06
C ALA A 234 1.49 -5.67 -23.68
N ALA A 235 2.58 -4.98 -24.02
CA ALA A 235 3.82 -5.61 -24.51
C ALA A 235 4.43 -6.58 -23.48
N ALA A 236 4.34 -6.25 -22.19
CA ALA A 236 4.77 -7.11 -21.09
C ALA A 236 3.76 -8.23 -20.72
N GLY A 237 2.63 -8.35 -21.45
CA GLY A 237 1.59 -9.36 -21.19
C GLY A 237 0.77 -9.13 -19.92
N VAL A 238 0.84 -7.95 -19.30
CA VAL A 238 0.12 -7.62 -18.06
C VAL A 238 -1.36 -7.33 -18.33
N ILE A 239 -1.66 -6.68 -19.46
CA ILE A 239 -3.02 -6.33 -19.88
C ILE A 239 -3.29 -6.80 -21.31
N ARG A 240 -4.56 -6.99 -21.64
CA ARG A 240 -4.99 -7.39 -22.98
C ARG A 240 -5.46 -6.19 -23.80
N ILE A 241 -5.33 -6.31 -25.12
CA ILE A 241 -5.92 -5.34 -26.07
C ILE A 241 -7.37 -5.77 -26.29
N ALA A 242 -8.30 -4.91 -25.87
CA ALA A 242 -9.75 -5.13 -25.96
C ALA A 242 -10.30 -4.87 -27.37
N GLY A 243 -9.63 -3.99 -28.12
CA GLY A 243 -10.07 -3.57 -29.46
C GLY A 243 -9.36 -2.31 -29.93
N GLU A 244 -9.98 -1.60 -30.86
CA GLU A 244 -9.43 -0.37 -31.44
C GLU A 244 -10.47 0.76 -31.43
N LYS A 245 -9.99 1.97 -31.17
CA LYS A 245 -10.76 3.20 -31.30
C LYS A 245 -10.28 3.97 -32.52
N LEU A 246 -11.22 4.31 -33.40
CA LEU A 246 -10.97 5.18 -34.54
C LEU A 246 -11.17 6.64 -34.12
N GLN A 247 -10.21 7.49 -34.48
CA GLN A 247 -10.32 8.93 -34.27
C GLN A 247 -9.95 9.65 -35.57
N GLN A 248 -10.92 10.38 -36.11
CA GLN A 248 -10.72 11.18 -37.31
C GLN A 248 -10.27 12.58 -36.92
N TYR A 249 -9.18 13.06 -37.52
CA TYR A 249 -8.69 14.41 -37.33
C TYR A 249 -8.33 14.98 -38.69
N SER A 250 -8.99 16.08 -39.08
CA SER A 250 -8.73 16.78 -40.35
C SER A 250 -8.66 15.82 -41.55
N GLY A 251 -9.63 14.92 -41.67
CA GLY A 251 -9.70 13.93 -42.77
C GLY A 251 -8.82 12.68 -42.62
N ARG A 252 -7.89 12.63 -41.66
CA ARG A 252 -7.05 11.44 -41.40
C ARG A 252 -7.66 10.56 -40.31
N ILE A 253 -7.78 9.26 -40.57
CA ILE A 253 -8.22 8.28 -39.59
C ILE A 253 -6.98 7.76 -38.84
N ARG A 254 -6.97 7.91 -37.51
CA ARG A 254 -5.98 7.28 -36.63
C ARG A 254 -6.64 6.17 -35.83
N ARG A 255 -5.95 5.03 -35.73
CA ARG A 255 -6.37 3.88 -34.92
C ARG A 255 -5.58 3.89 -33.62
N TYR A 256 -6.30 3.72 -32.50
CA TYR A 256 -5.70 3.65 -31.17
C TYR A 256 -6.14 2.36 -30.49
N PRO A 257 -5.22 1.55 -29.96
CA PRO A 257 -5.59 0.36 -29.21
C PRO A 257 -6.37 0.76 -27.95
N VAL A 258 -7.45 0.04 -27.68
CA VAL A 258 -8.21 0.10 -26.44
C VAL A 258 -7.78 -1.08 -25.60
N PHE A 259 -7.37 -0.82 -24.36
CA PHE A 259 -6.84 -1.86 -23.47
C PHE A 259 -7.85 -2.22 -22.39
N GLU A 260 -7.91 -3.50 -22.03
CA GLU A 260 -8.62 -4.00 -20.86
C GLU A 260 -7.80 -3.65 -19.60
N THR A 261 -8.03 -2.46 -19.05
CA THR A 261 -7.24 -1.96 -17.92
C THR A 261 -8.03 -1.97 -16.62
N SER A 262 -7.46 -2.57 -15.57
CA SER A 262 -7.86 -2.28 -14.20
C SER A 262 -7.09 -1.07 -13.67
N ARG A 263 -7.71 -0.28 -12.79
CA ARG A 263 -7.00 0.75 -12.03
C ARG A 263 -5.84 0.18 -11.20
N GLU A 264 -5.91 -1.11 -10.89
CA GLU A 264 -4.93 -1.84 -10.08
C GLU A 264 -3.64 -2.11 -10.83
N ASP A 265 -3.66 -2.17 -12.17
CA ASP A 265 -2.45 -2.40 -12.99
C ASP A 265 -1.79 -1.09 -13.43
N MET A 266 -2.37 0.06 -13.08
CA MET A 266 -1.79 1.36 -13.39
C MET A 266 -0.57 1.63 -12.50
N PHE A 267 0.16 2.73 -12.75
CA PHE A 267 1.41 3.09 -12.05
C PHE A 267 1.42 2.88 -10.52
N HIS A 268 0.26 2.97 -9.86
CA HIS A 268 0.14 2.73 -8.42
C HIS A 268 0.52 1.31 -7.98
N VAL A 269 0.49 0.33 -8.89
CA VAL A 269 0.92 -1.04 -8.62
C VAL A 269 2.39 -1.13 -8.22
N LEU A 270 3.26 -0.28 -8.77
CA LEU A 270 4.68 -0.25 -8.40
C LEU A 270 4.86 0.10 -6.92
N ARG A 271 4.00 0.98 -6.41
CA ARG A 271 3.97 1.33 -4.99
C ARG A 271 3.42 0.19 -4.13
N HIS A 272 2.49 -0.60 -4.65
CA HIS A 272 2.06 -1.83 -3.98
C HIS A 272 3.19 -2.86 -3.94
N THR A 273 3.92 -3.03 -5.05
CA THR A 273 5.10 -3.88 -5.12
C THR A 273 6.19 -3.42 -4.15
N TYR A 274 6.51 -2.12 -4.09
CA TYR A 274 7.45 -1.56 -3.10
C TYR A 274 7.05 -1.94 -1.67
N ALA A 275 5.78 -1.71 -1.31
CA ALA A 275 5.29 -2.03 0.02
C ALA A 275 5.37 -3.54 0.31
N SER A 276 5.02 -4.39 -0.67
CA SER A 276 5.12 -5.85 -0.58
C SER A 276 6.56 -6.28 -0.30
N VAL A 277 7.51 -5.83 -1.11
CA VAL A 277 8.93 -6.18 -1.00
C VAL A 277 9.48 -5.78 0.37
N GLN A 278 9.20 -4.56 0.84
CA GLN A 278 9.67 -4.09 2.15
C GLN A 278 9.08 -4.93 3.30
N LEU A 279 7.79 -5.23 3.24
CA LEU A 279 7.11 -5.99 4.30
C LEU A 279 7.50 -7.48 4.29
N GLU A 280 7.71 -8.07 3.13
CA GLU A 280 8.24 -9.43 2.97
C GLU A 280 9.67 -9.54 3.49
N ALA A 281 10.52 -8.54 3.21
CA ALA A 281 11.86 -8.42 3.81
C ALA A 281 11.82 -8.16 5.33
N GLY A 282 10.64 -7.83 5.84
CA GLY A 282 10.39 -7.73 7.27
C GLY A 282 10.56 -6.34 7.88
N GLU A 283 10.58 -5.31 7.06
CA GLU A 283 10.64 -3.93 7.51
C GLU A 283 9.45 -3.57 8.41
N SER A 284 9.65 -2.57 9.29
CA SER A 284 8.58 -2.08 10.15
C SER A 284 7.44 -1.47 9.33
N VAL A 285 6.21 -1.89 9.66
CA VAL A 285 4.98 -1.31 9.09
C VAL A 285 4.92 0.20 9.29
N VAL A 286 5.47 0.72 10.39
CA VAL A 286 5.51 2.16 10.69
C VAL A 286 6.49 2.87 9.75
N SER A 287 7.68 2.31 9.53
CA SER A 287 8.66 2.82 8.56
C SER A 287 8.05 2.87 7.16
N VAL A 288 7.51 1.74 6.68
CA VAL A 288 6.84 1.66 5.38
C VAL A 288 5.68 2.64 5.29
N ALA A 289 4.84 2.77 6.32
CA ALA A 289 3.74 3.74 6.33
C ALA A 289 4.24 5.20 6.20
N THR A 290 5.36 5.51 6.86
CA THR A 290 5.99 6.83 6.84
C THR A 290 6.56 7.14 5.47
N TRP A 291 7.34 6.22 4.89
CA TRP A 291 7.86 6.36 3.52
C TRP A 291 6.76 6.36 2.48
N LEU A 292 5.64 5.67 2.69
CA LEU A 292 4.49 5.77 1.81
C LEU A 292 3.73 7.10 2.00
N GLY A 293 3.90 7.80 3.11
CA GLY A 293 3.11 8.99 3.46
C GLY A 293 1.66 8.62 3.74
N HIS A 294 1.45 7.56 4.52
CA HIS A 294 0.16 7.22 5.09
C HIS A 294 -0.06 8.04 6.37
N SER A 295 -1.29 8.48 6.61
CA SER A 295 -1.62 9.22 7.84
C SER A 295 -1.58 8.34 9.08
N THR A 296 -1.79 7.03 8.89
CA THR A 296 -1.83 6.05 9.96
C THR A 296 -1.22 4.74 9.44
N PRO A 297 -0.44 4.02 10.26
CA PRO A 297 0.06 2.69 9.91
C PRO A 297 -1.05 1.68 9.58
N LYS A 298 -2.26 1.88 10.14
CA LYS A 298 -3.45 1.09 9.82
C LYS A 298 -3.72 1.00 8.31
N ILE A 299 -3.51 2.08 7.55
CA ILE A 299 -3.70 2.05 6.09
C ILE A 299 -2.76 1.03 5.42
N THR A 300 -1.52 0.93 5.92
CA THR A 300 -0.53 -0.05 5.43
C THR A 300 -0.97 -1.46 5.80
N LEU A 301 -1.38 -1.69 7.05
CA LEU A 301 -1.89 -2.99 7.51
C LEU A 301 -3.11 -3.44 6.71
N ASP A 302 -4.15 -2.60 6.62
CA ASP A 302 -5.39 -2.89 5.90
C ASP A 302 -5.14 -3.28 4.44
N ARG A 303 -4.08 -2.73 3.83
CA ARG A 303 -3.80 -2.89 2.40
C ARG A 303 -2.81 -4.02 2.08
N TYR A 304 -1.86 -4.30 2.97
CA TYR A 304 -0.70 -5.14 2.70
C TYR A 304 -0.46 -6.26 3.71
N ALA A 305 -1.30 -6.42 4.74
CA ALA A 305 -1.10 -7.46 5.75
C ALA A 305 -0.94 -8.87 5.18
N HIS A 306 -1.57 -9.16 4.04
CA HIS A 306 -1.47 -10.46 3.37
C HIS A 306 -0.09 -10.74 2.74
N PHE A 307 0.78 -9.74 2.58
CA PHE A 307 2.16 -9.91 2.11
C PHE A 307 3.16 -10.19 3.23
N MET A 308 2.70 -10.44 4.46
CA MET A 308 3.56 -10.80 5.59
C MET A 308 3.43 -12.28 6.01
N PRO A 309 3.53 -13.28 5.10
CA PRO A 309 3.49 -14.68 5.50
C PRO A 309 4.76 -14.99 6.31
N GLY A 310 4.60 -15.29 7.60
CA GLY A 310 5.72 -15.53 8.51
C GLY A 310 6.11 -14.32 9.38
N ALA A 311 5.34 -13.22 9.39
CA ALA A 311 5.39 -12.25 10.48
C ALA A 311 5.09 -12.99 11.80
N GLY A 312 6.14 -13.25 12.58
CA GLY A 312 6.11 -14.18 13.70
C GLY A 312 7.33 -15.08 13.74
N LYS A 313 7.81 -15.61 12.59
CA LYS A 313 9.02 -16.46 12.55
C LYS A 313 10.28 -15.74 13.02
N ARG A 314 10.44 -14.47 12.61
CA ARG A 314 11.53 -13.61 13.11
C ARG A 314 11.40 -13.32 14.61
N GLY A 315 10.18 -13.09 15.09
CA GLY A 315 9.90 -12.91 16.51
C GLY A 315 10.20 -14.19 17.31
N LEU A 316 9.79 -15.35 16.80
CA LEU A 316 10.10 -16.66 17.35
C LEU A 316 11.61 -16.88 17.40
N ALA A 317 12.33 -16.67 16.28
CA ALA A 317 13.79 -16.83 16.25
C ALA A 317 14.51 -15.84 17.18
N ALA A 318 14.00 -14.61 17.33
CA ALA A 318 14.55 -13.64 18.27
C ALA A 318 14.32 -14.06 19.73
N MET A 319 13.12 -14.53 20.07
CA MET A 319 12.83 -15.06 21.40
C MET A 319 13.58 -16.36 21.69
N ASP A 320 13.73 -17.23 20.69
CA ASP A 320 14.52 -18.46 20.78
C ASP A 320 15.99 -18.13 21.04
N SER A 321 16.56 -17.17 20.31
CA SER A 321 17.91 -16.66 20.55
C SER A 321 18.06 -16.02 21.94
N TRP A 322 17.05 -15.26 22.39
CA TRP A 322 17.04 -14.66 23.72
C TRP A 322 17.03 -15.72 24.83
N LEU A 323 16.16 -16.73 24.71
CA LEU A 323 16.06 -17.81 25.68
C LEU A 323 17.27 -18.76 25.64
N ALA A 324 17.91 -18.92 24.47
CA ALA A 324 19.14 -19.68 24.32
C ALA A 324 20.34 -19.02 25.02
N GLN A 325 20.33 -17.69 25.17
CA GLN A 325 21.38 -16.97 25.92
C GLN A 325 21.33 -17.23 27.43
N ASP A 326 20.16 -17.60 27.97
CA ASP A 326 19.97 -17.91 29.40
C ASP A 326 20.35 -19.34 29.78
N GLN A 327 20.89 -20.15 28.85
CA GLN A 327 21.22 -21.55 29.11
C GLN A 327 22.67 -21.91 28.81
N GLU A 328 23.57 -21.57 29.75
CA GLU A 328 24.39 -22.66 30.30
C GLU A 328 23.42 -23.58 31.05
N ARG A 329 22.82 -24.52 30.33
CA ARG A 329 22.09 -25.63 30.95
C ARG A 329 23.14 -26.46 31.69
N LYS A 330 23.53 -26.03 32.91
CA LYS A 330 24.02 -26.95 33.94
C LYS A 330 22.86 -27.83 34.32
N VAL A 331 22.48 -28.73 33.42
CA VAL A 331 21.78 -29.94 33.82
C VAL A 331 22.78 -30.61 34.76
N PRO A 332 22.48 -30.75 36.07
CA PRO A 332 23.33 -31.57 36.92
C PRO A 332 23.46 -32.92 36.22
N GLU A 333 24.63 -33.54 36.29
CA GLU A 333 24.96 -34.87 35.72
C GLU A 333 24.02 -36.01 36.17
N MET A 334 22.92 -35.71 36.86
CA MET A 334 21.84 -36.62 37.20
C MET A 334 20.80 -36.83 36.08
N SER A 335 21.04 -36.37 34.84
CA SER A 335 20.22 -36.79 33.71
C SER A 335 20.58 -38.22 33.29
N LEU A 336 19.90 -39.22 33.88
CA LEU A 336 19.71 -40.64 33.51
C LEU A 336 20.92 -41.49 33.01
N ALA A 337 21.81 -40.95 32.18
CA ALA A 337 22.98 -41.61 31.62
C ALA A 337 24.10 -41.89 32.65
N ALA A 338 24.30 -41.03 33.66
CA ALA A 338 25.37 -41.21 34.65
C ALA A 338 25.04 -42.24 35.77
N LEU A 339 23.75 -42.48 36.03
CA LEU A 339 23.31 -43.50 37.00
C LEU A 339 23.54 -44.93 36.49
N LEU A 340 23.71 -45.12 35.18
CA LEU A 340 23.99 -46.42 34.57
C LEU A 340 25.49 -46.75 34.47
N THR A 341 26.39 -45.86 34.92
CA THR A 341 27.84 -46.01 34.73
C THR A 341 28.69 -45.91 36.01
N SER A 342 28.09 -45.99 37.20
CA SER A 342 28.84 -46.14 38.46
C SER A 342 28.84 -47.60 38.93
N PRO A 343 29.98 -48.32 38.95
CA PRO A 343 30.02 -49.77 39.19
C PRO A 343 29.84 -50.24 40.65
N SER A 344 29.52 -49.38 41.62
CA SER A 344 29.91 -49.67 43.01
C SER A 344 28.79 -49.88 44.06
N VAL A 345 27.48 -49.87 43.73
CA VAL A 345 26.45 -50.06 44.78
C VAL A 345 25.29 -51.01 44.40
N VAL A 346 25.45 -51.88 43.40
CA VAL A 346 24.41 -52.86 43.08
C VAL A 346 24.77 -54.22 43.68
N GLY A 347 24.15 -54.54 44.82
CA GLY A 347 24.24 -55.84 45.48
C GLY A 347 23.86 -56.99 44.54
N SER A 348 24.54 -58.12 44.70
CA SER A 348 24.51 -59.30 43.80
C SER A 348 23.13 -59.88 43.51
N GLN A 349 22.11 -59.53 44.31
CA GLN A 349 20.72 -59.90 44.13
C GLN A 349 20.04 -59.16 42.96
N LEU A 350 20.32 -57.86 42.76
CA LEU A 350 19.69 -57.04 41.72
C LEU A 350 20.22 -57.36 40.31
N LYS A 351 21.51 -57.73 40.20
CA LYS A 351 22.09 -58.26 38.94
C LYS A 351 21.41 -59.55 38.48
N ARG A 352 20.93 -60.37 39.43
CA ARG A 352 20.23 -61.63 39.11
C ARG A 352 18.82 -61.37 38.57
N MET A 353 18.13 -60.33 39.05
CA MET A 353 16.78 -59.96 38.59
C MET A 353 16.76 -59.25 37.24
N ILE A 354 17.76 -58.42 36.92
CA ILE A 354 17.86 -57.75 35.60
C ILE A 354 18.20 -58.76 34.49
N GLY A 355 18.91 -59.85 34.81
CA GLY A 355 19.28 -60.89 33.84
C GLY A 355 18.12 -61.76 33.33
N SER A 356 16.96 -61.75 33.99
CA SER A 356 15.80 -62.59 33.64
C SER A 356 14.70 -61.86 32.85
N ALA A 357 14.89 -60.59 32.47
CA ALA A 357 13.96 -59.80 31.67
C ALA A 357 12.52 -59.70 32.25
N GLU A 358 12.40 -59.56 33.58
CA GLU A 358 11.11 -59.19 34.19
C GLU A 358 10.92 -57.66 34.17
N HIS A 359 9.72 -57.22 33.77
CA HIS A 359 9.37 -55.81 33.64
C HIS A 359 9.13 -55.16 35.00
N LEU A 360 10.17 -54.51 35.55
CA LEU A 360 10.05 -53.67 36.74
C LEU A 360 9.18 -52.44 36.47
N ASN A 361 8.05 -52.34 37.17
CA ASN A 361 7.15 -51.20 37.04
C ASN A 361 7.35 -50.24 38.23
N VAL A 362 7.96 -49.09 37.96
CA VAL A 362 8.36 -48.12 38.99
C VAL A 362 7.35 -46.97 39.01
N LYS A 363 6.64 -46.83 40.14
CA LYS A 363 5.68 -45.73 40.36
C LYS A 363 6.34 -44.60 41.15
N TYR A 364 6.23 -43.38 40.64
CA TYR A 364 6.79 -42.17 41.24
C TYR A 364 5.70 -41.36 41.95
N LYS A 365 6.08 -40.63 43.01
CA LYS A 365 5.23 -39.64 43.69
C LYS A 365 5.93 -38.29 43.74
N GLU A 366 5.17 -37.24 43.45
CA GLU A 366 5.67 -35.87 43.50
C GLU A 366 5.85 -35.41 44.96
N THR A 367 7.02 -34.86 45.26
CA THR A 367 7.40 -34.37 46.58
C THR A 367 6.97 -32.93 46.75
N ALA A 368 6.81 -32.49 48.01
CA ALA A 368 6.39 -31.13 48.33
C ALA A 368 7.33 -30.02 47.84
N ARG A 369 8.52 -30.37 47.33
CA ARG A 369 9.50 -29.45 46.71
C ARG A 369 9.50 -29.52 45.17
N GLY A 370 8.52 -30.19 44.56
CA GLY A 370 8.34 -30.26 43.10
C GLY A 370 9.24 -31.27 42.38
N GLY A 371 9.84 -32.24 43.10
CA GLY A 371 10.62 -33.33 42.49
C GLY A 371 9.90 -34.68 42.57
N LEU A 372 10.13 -35.58 41.61
CA LEU A 372 9.57 -36.95 41.64
C LEU A 372 10.48 -37.88 42.46
N ALA A 373 9.93 -38.52 43.49
CA ALA A 373 10.61 -39.58 44.25
C ALA A 373 10.01 -40.95 43.89
N VAL A 374 10.85 -41.98 43.78
CA VAL A 374 10.40 -43.36 43.60
C VAL A 374 9.62 -43.77 44.85
N ASN A 375 8.38 -44.20 44.67
CA ASN A 375 7.49 -44.53 45.79
C ASN A 375 7.39 -46.05 45.97
N ILE A 376 7.18 -46.79 44.88
CA ILE A 376 7.02 -48.26 44.90
C ILE A 376 7.67 -48.83 43.65
N ILE A 377 8.40 -49.92 43.82
CA ILE A 377 8.89 -50.76 42.73
C ILE A 377 8.13 -52.08 42.82
N GLU A 378 7.25 -52.34 41.86
CA GLU A 378 6.56 -53.63 41.72
C GLU A 378 7.38 -54.49 40.76
N CYS A 379 7.80 -55.66 41.24
CA CYS A 379 8.49 -56.69 40.47
C CYS A 379 7.47 -57.65 39.89
#